data_AF-A0A7J3WZI7-F1
#
_entry.id   AF-A0A7J3WZI7-F1
#
_cell.length_a   1.000
_cell.length_b   1.000
_cell.length_c   1.000
_cell.angle_alpha   90.00
_cell.angle_beta   90.00
_cell.angle_gamma   90.00
#
_symmetry.space_group_name_H-M   'P 1'
#
loop_
_entity.id
_entity.type
_entity.pdbx_description
1 polymer ?
#
loop_
_entity_poly.entity_id
_entity_poly.type
_entity_poly.pdbx_seq_one_letter_code
_entity_poly.pdbx_strand_id
1 'polypeptide(L)'
;MVKSKTLKEAWDITWEDVTKELGGLPSIKYHCSILAVGGLKRAIRKYFEEVAKIHPEWLPSNLSKEERQALEEEELIEKIYRKYGMPP
;
A
#
# COMPACT_ATOMS: atom_id res chain seq x y z
N MET A 1 7.79 -3.42 12.39
CA MET A 1 7.66 -4.22 11.16
C MET A 1 8.67 -3.88 10.05
N VAL A 2 8.69 -2.69 9.45
CA VAL A 2 9.47 -2.43 8.21
C VAL A 2 10.92 -1.95 8.39
N LYS A 3 11.28 -1.40 9.55
CA LYS A 3 12.62 -0.85 9.79
C LYS A 3 13.68 -1.95 9.75
N SER A 4 14.85 -1.62 9.23
CA SER A 4 16.00 -2.53 9.09
C SER A 4 15.77 -3.74 8.14
N LYS A 5 14.69 -3.74 7.36
CA LYS A 5 14.46 -4.67 6.26
C LYS A 5 15.02 -4.10 4.95
N THR A 6 15.43 -4.97 4.05
CA THR A 6 15.69 -4.61 2.65
C THR A 6 14.39 -4.18 1.97
N LEU A 7 14.50 -3.43 0.87
CA LEU A 7 13.31 -3.00 0.11
C LEU A 7 12.51 -4.19 -0.45
N LYS A 8 13.18 -5.31 -0.77
CA LYS A 8 12.53 -6.55 -1.19
C LYS A 8 11.71 -7.16 -0.04
N GLU A 9 12.30 -7.30 1.13
CA GLU A 9 11.58 -7.81 2.31
C GLU A 9 10.44 -6.90 2.74
N ALA A 10 10.58 -5.58 2.56
CA ALA A 10 9.50 -4.63 2.82
C ALA A 10 8.39 -4.73 1.76
N TRP A 11 8.74 -5.04 0.51
CA TRP A 11 7.79 -5.27 -0.58
C TRP A 11 6.92 -6.52 -0.37
N ASP A 12 7.50 -7.57 0.20
CA ASP A 12 6.82 -8.84 0.44
C ASP A 12 5.82 -8.80 1.62
N ILE A 13 5.76 -7.69 2.36
CA ILE A 13 4.80 -7.51 3.45
C ILE A 13 3.37 -7.42 2.91
N THR A 14 2.47 -8.15 3.57
CA THR A 14 1.05 -8.24 3.23
C THR A 14 0.16 -7.51 4.25
N TRP A 15 -1.10 -7.30 3.92
CA TRP A 15 -2.05 -6.67 4.85
C TRP A 15 -2.40 -7.61 6.01
N GLU A 16 -2.31 -8.92 5.78
CA GLU A 16 -2.43 -9.97 6.79
C GLU A 16 -1.30 -9.87 7.82
N ASP A 17 -0.06 -9.60 7.38
CA ASP A 17 1.08 -9.39 8.28
C ASP A 17 0.86 -8.18 9.19
N VAL A 18 0.39 -7.07 8.61
CA VAL A 18 0.02 -5.85 9.38
C VAL A 18 -1.06 -6.18 10.40
N THR A 19 -2.10 -6.89 9.97
CA THR A 19 -3.22 -7.28 10.83
C THR A 19 -2.77 -8.17 11.97
N LYS A 20 -1.89 -9.15 11.69
CA LYS A 20 -1.35 -10.08 12.68
C LYS A 20 -0.47 -9.36 13.71
N GLU A 21 0.38 -8.45 13.26
CA GLU A 21 1.24 -7.63 14.14
C GLU A 21 0.43 -6.76 15.10
N LEU A 22 -0.76 -6.30 14.66
CA LEU A 22 -1.69 -5.54 15.49
C LEU A 22 -2.52 -6.39 16.47
N GLY A 23 -2.32 -7.71 16.50
CA GLY A 23 -3.11 -8.63 17.35
C GLY A 23 -4.45 -9.04 16.76
N GLY A 24 -4.63 -8.85 15.44
CA GLY A 24 -5.89 -9.05 14.74
C GLY A 24 -6.69 -7.76 14.56
N LEU A 25 -7.52 -7.73 13.52
CA LEU A 25 -8.42 -6.61 13.25
C LEU A 25 -9.80 -7.17 12.88
N PRO A 26 -10.89 -6.47 13.22
CA PRO A 26 -12.20 -6.80 12.68
C PRO A 26 -12.18 -6.58 11.15
N SER A 27 -12.93 -7.41 10.41
CA SER A 27 -12.93 -7.40 8.93
C SER A 27 -13.21 -6.02 8.31
N ILE A 28 -14.05 -5.22 8.95
CA ILE A 28 -14.37 -3.84 8.53
C ILE A 28 -13.13 -2.91 8.52
N LYS A 29 -12.06 -3.25 9.25
CA LYS A 29 -10.82 -2.44 9.37
C LYS A 29 -9.65 -2.97 8.54
N TYR A 30 -9.83 -4.04 7.76
CA TYR A 30 -8.77 -4.55 6.88
C TYR A 30 -8.37 -3.54 5.80
N HIS A 31 -9.30 -2.70 5.34
CA HIS A 31 -9.03 -1.64 4.38
C HIS A 31 -7.88 -0.72 4.84
N CYS A 32 -7.80 -0.41 6.15
CA CYS A 32 -6.69 0.39 6.71
C CYS A 32 -5.34 -0.31 6.53
N SER A 33 -5.29 -1.63 6.67
CA SER A 33 -4.07 -2.42 6.46
C SER A 33 -3.72 -2.54 4.98
N ILE A 34 -4.72 -2.67 4.10
CA ILE A 34 -4.54 -2.68 2.65
C ILE A 34 -3.99 -1.34 2.17
N LEU A 35 -4.56 -0.21 2.61
CA LEU A 35 -4.05 1.13 2.31
C LEU A 35 -2.60 1.32 2.78
N ALA A 36 -2.28 0.86 4.00
CA ALA A 36 -0.92 0.96 4.52
C ALA A 36 0.09 0.19 3.66
N VAL A 37 -0.26 -1.02 3.23
CA VAL A 37 0.62 -1.86 2.39
C VAL A 37 0.69 -1.32 0.96
N GLY A 38 -0.43 -0.90 0.37
CA GLY A 38 -0.44 -0.27 -0.95
C GLY A 38 0.39 1.01 -0.99
N GLY A 39 0.29 1.85 0.04
CA GLY A 39 1.13 3.04 0.20
C GLY A 39 2.62 2.71 0.32
N LEU A 40 2.98 1.70 1.11
CA LEU A 40 4.36 1.22 1.22
C LEU A 40 4.92 0.74 -0.13
N LYS A 41 4.19 -0.11 -0.85
CA LYS A 41 4.60 -0.63 -2.16
C LYS A 41 4.78 0.50 -3.18
N ARG A 42 3.83 1.44 -3.25
CA ARG A 42 3.94 2.62 -4.12
C ARG A 42 5.16 3.48 -3.79
N ALA A 43 5.46 3.66 -2.50
CA ALA A 43 6.65 4.41 -2.07
C ALA A 43 7.96 3.72 -2.49
N ILE A 44 8.04 2.39 -2.35
CA ILE A 44 9.19 1.59 -2.81
C ILE A 44 9.35 1.71 -4.33
N ARG A 45 8.26 1.58 -5.08
CA ARG A 45 8.27 1.76 -6.54
C ARG A 45 8.78 3.14 -6.94
N LYS A 46 8.21 4.20 -6.34
CA LYS A 46 8.62 5.59 -6.58
C LYS A 46 10.11 5.81 -6.30
N TYR A 47 10.64 5.20 -5.24
CA TYR A 47 12.08 5.25 -4.95
C TYR A 47 12.92 4.64 -6.08
N PHE A 48 12.54 3.47 -6.61
CA PHE A 48 13.27 2.83 -7.70
C PHE A 48 13.19 3.62 -9.01
N GLU A 49 12.04 4.23 -9.29
CA GLU A 49 11.81 5.03 -10.49
C GLU A 49 12.55 6.38 -10.45
N GLU A 50 12.43 7.13 -9.35
CA GLU A 50 12.88 8.52 -9.28
C GLU A 50 14.29 8.68 -8.69
N VAL A 51 14.63 7.86 -7.69
CA VAL A 51 15.87 8.03 -6.91
C VAL A 51 16.95 7.08 -7.39
N ALA A 52 16.68 5.78 -7.35
CA ALA A 52 17.68 4.77 -7.68
C ALA A 52 17.88 4.64 -9.20
N LYS A 53 16.84 4.97 -10.00
CA LYS A 53 16.82 4.85 -11.47
C LYS A 53 17.21 3.45 -11.96
N ILE A 54 16.80 2.43 -11.20
CA ILE A 54 17.00 1.01 -11.53
C ILE A 54 15.68 0.27 -11.35
N HIS A 55 15.44 -0.75 -12.17
CA HIS A 55 14.29 -1.64 -12.01
C HIS A 55 14.80 -3.02 -11.58
N PRO A 56 14.68 -3.39 -10.29
CA PRO A 56 15.12 -4.69 -9.84
C PRO A 56 14.20 -5.79 -10.35
N GLU A 57 14.75 -6.98 -10.63
CA GLU A 57 14.03 -8.11 -11.24
C GLU A 57 12.80 -8.57 -10.43
N TRP A 58 12.83 -8.40 -9.11
CA TRP A 58 11.74 -8.79 -8.22
C TRP A 58 10.58 -7.79 -8.18
N LEU A 59 10.76 -6.57 -8.70
CA LEU A 59 9.71 -5.55 -8.70
C LEU A 59 8.86 -5.71 -9.96
N PRO A 60 7.56 -6.01 -9.85
CA PRO A 60 6.70 -6.14 -11.03
C PRO A 60 6.55 -4.80 -11.74
N SER A 61 6.55 -4.82 -13.07
CA SER A 61 6.37 -3.62 -13.89
C SER A 61 4.95 -3.06 -13.83
N ASN A 62 3.96 -3.91 -13.57
CA ASN A 62 2.58 -3.53 -13.34
C ASN A 62 2.25 -3.41 -11.83
N LEU A 63 1.11 -2.78 -11.54
CA LEU A 63 0.61 -2.64 -10.17
C LEU A 63 0.26 -4.00 -9.56
N SER A 64 0.80 -4.25 -8.37
CA SER A 64 0.39 -5.35 -7.50
C SER A 64 -1.06 -5.20 -7.07
N LYS A 65 -1.61 -6.26 -6.48
CA LYS A 65 -2.99 -6.29 -6.01
C LYS A 65 -3.23 -5.23 -4.93
N GLU A 66 -2.31 -5.10 -3.98
CA GLU A 66 -2.42 -4.16 -2.86
C GLU A 66 -2.29 -2.71 -3.35
N GLU A 67 -1.45 -2.46 -4.36
CA GLU A 67 -1.37 -1.14 -5.00
C GLU A 67 -2.68 -0.77 -5.70
N ARG A 68 -3.30 -1.71 -6.43
CA ARG A 68 -4.60 -1.48 -7.10
C ARG A 68 -5.72 -1.25 -6.09
N GLN A 69 -5.81 -2.08 -5.06
CA GLN A 69 -6.83 -1.93 -4.01
C GLN A 69 -6.71 -0.59 -3.29
N ALA A 70 -5.48 -0.15 -2.98
CA ALA A 70 -5.29 1.15 -2.35
C ALA A 70 -5.76 2.31 -3.25
N LEU A 71 -5.50 2.25 -4.57
CA LEU A 71 -5.99 3.26 -5.52
C LEU A 71 -7.51 3.26 -5.63
N GLU A 72 -8.14 2.09 -5.69
CA GLU A 72 -9.59 1.95 -5.74
C GLU A 72 -10.25 2.51 -4.47
N GLU A 73 -9.65 2.25 -3.30
CA GLU A 73 -10.12 2.79 -2.02
C GLU A 73 -9.93 4.32 -1.93
N GLU A 74 -8.78 4.85 -2.36
CA GLU A 74 -8.52 6.29 -2.47
C GLU A 74 -9.57 6.97 -3.37
N GLU A 75 -9.82 6.41 -4.57
CA GLU A 75 -10.80 6.95 -5.53
C GLU A 75 -12.23 6.93 -4.96
N LEU A 76 -12.60 5.85 -4.24
CA LEU A 76 -13.91 5.75 -3.60
C LEU A 76 -14.07 6.82 -2.51
N ILE A 77 -13.06 7.04 -1.68
CA ILE A 77 -13.06 8.07 -0.63
C ILE A 77 -13.21 9.46 -1.25
N GLU A 78 -12.47 9.77 -2.31
CA GLU A 78 -12.58 11.05 -3.02
C GLU A 78 -13.98 11.28 -3.59
N LYS A 79 -14.60 10.24 -4.18
CA LYS A 79 -15.98 10.31 -4.70
C LYS A 79 -16.98 10.56 -3.57
N ILE A 80 -16.81 9.90 -2.43
CA ILE A 80 -17.67 10.09 -1.24
C ILE A 80 -17.52 11.54 -0.74
N TYR A 81 -16.31 12.02 -0.54
CA TYR A 81 -16.05 13.37 -0.06
C TYR A 81 -16.63 14.44 -1.00
N ARG A 82 -16.41 14.29 -2.31
CA ARG A 82 -17.03 15.16 -3.32
C ARG A 82 -18.55 15.13 -3.25
N LYS A 83 -19.16 13.95 -3.08
CA LYS A 83 -20.62 13.79 -3.01
C LYS A 83 -21.22 14.47 -1.78
N TYR A 84 -20.54 14.45 -0.64
CA TYR A 84 -21.02 15.01 0.61
C TYR A 84 -20.47 16.41 0.93
N GLY A 85 -19.74 17.04 0.00
CA GLY A 85 -19.15 18.37 0.20
C GLY A 85 -18.12 18.42 1.32
N MET A 86 -17.47 17.30 1.63
CA MET A 86 -16.42 17.21 2.63
C MET A 86 -15.05 17.45 1.98
N PRO A 87 -14.10 18.10 2.68
CA PRO A 87 -12.75 18.28 2.18
C PRO A 87 -12.01 16.92 2.11
N PRO A 88 -11.09 16.76 1.13
CA PRO A 88 -10.23 15.58 1.03
C PRO A 88 -9.20 15.48 2.16
#